data_AF-A0A7C9N9I7-F1
#
_entry.id   AF-A0A7C9N9I7-F1
#
_cell.length_a   1.000
_cell.length_b   1.000
_cell.length_c   1.000
_cell.angle_alpha   90.00
_cell.angle_beta   90.00
_cell.angle_gamma   90.00
#
_symmetry.space_group_name_H-M   'P 1'
#
loop_
_entity.id
_entity.type
_entity.pdbx_description
1 polymer ?
#
loop_
_entity_poly.entity_id
_entity_poly.type
_entity_poly.pdbx_seq_one_letter_code
_entity_poly.pdbx_strand_id
1 'polypeptide(L)'
;MLWIGRLAAAVLLLGGLAAAFYDNPYGWDGHSTLTCGGAFFFPPAYSGELNPDCPARLWEMRFGSVALLVAGASIAWVTRTLSRRGEAAS
;
A
#
# COMPACT_ATOMS: atom_id res chain seq x y z
N MET A 1 -11.66 14.07 -17.89
CA MET A 1 -11.90 13.37 -16.60
C MET A 1 -11.36 11.94 -16.58
N LEU A 2 -11.51 11.13 -17.63
CA LEU A 2 -11.01 9.74 -17.69
C LEU A 2 -9.50 9.58 -17.41
N TRP A 3 -8.67 10.55 -17.80
CA TRP A 3 -7.23 10.51 -17.54
C TRP A 3 -6.88 10.56 -16.04
N ILE A 4 -7.67 11.30 -15.24
CA ILE A 4 -7.50 11.37 -13.78
C ILE A 4 -7.79 10.00 -13.15
N GLY A 5 -8.86 9.32 -13.61
CA GLY A 5 -9.20 7.98 -13.15
C GLY A 5 -8.10 6.94 -13.45
N ARG A 6 -7.51 7.00 -14.65
CA ARG A 6 -6.37 6.13 -15.02
C ARG A 6 -5.14 6.40 -14.15
N LEU A 7 -4.86 7.67 -13.87
CA LEU A 7 -3.73 8.06 -13.04
C LEU A 7 -3.93 7.63 -11.59
N ALA A 8 -5.12 7.84 -11.02
CA ALA A 8 -5.46 7.38 -9.68
C ALA A 8 -5.36 5.85 -9.56
N ALA A 9 -5.85 5.11 -10.56
CA ALA A 9 -5.71 3.66 -10.60
C ALA A 9 -4.25 3.21 -10.62
N ALA A 10 -3.41 3.84 -11.45
CA ALA A 10 -1.99 3.53 -11.54
C ALA A 10 -1.27 3.79 -10.22
N VAL A 11 -1.52 4.93 -9.57
CA VAL A 11 -0.91 5.28 -8.28
C VAL A 11 -1.28 4.26 -7.20
N LEU A 12 -2.56 3.87 -7.10
CA LEU A 12 -3.00 2.90 -6.10
C LEU A 12 -2.44 1.51 -6.36
N LEU A 13 -2.39 1.07 -7.62
CA LEU A 13 -1.81 -0.22 -7.99
C LEU A 13 -0.30 -0.26 -7.69
N LEU A 14 0.44 0.79 -8.07
CA LEU A 14 1.87 0.88 -7.82
C LEU A 14 2.17 1.00 -6.31
N GLY A 15 1.38 1.78 -5.57
CA GLY A 15 1.50 1.88 -4.12
C GLY A 15 1.23 0.56 -3.41
N GLY A 16 0.18 -0.17 -3.83
CA GLY A 16 -0.12 -1.50 -3.32
C GLY A 16 0.98 -2.53 -3.63
N LEU A 17 1.52 -2.53 -4.86
CA LEU A 17 2.65 -3.38 -5.24
C LEU A 17 3.90 -3.04 -4.43
N ALA A 18 4.25 -1.76 -4.34
CA ALA A 18 5.39 -1.31 -3.56
C ALA A 18 5.28 -1.74 -2.10
N ALA A 19 4.12 -1.54 -1.47
CA ALA A 19 3.87 -1.99 -0.10
C ALA A 19 3.91 -3.52 0.05
N ALA A 20 3.46 -4.27 -0.95
CA ALA A 20 3.47 -5.74 -0.90
C ALA A 20 4.89 -6.33 -1.02
N PHE A 21 5.77 -5.68 -1.78
CA PHE A 21 7.15 -6.13 -2.04
C PHE A 21 8.20 -5.28 -1.33
N TYR A 22 7.80 -4.43 -0.37
CA TYR A 22 8.76 -3.62 0.36
C TYR A 22 9.58 -4.52 1.28
N ASP A 23 10.81 -4.82 0.87
CA ASP A 23 11.79 -5.45 1.74
C ASP A 23 12.25 -4.42 2.77
N ASN A 24 12.01 -4.73 4.05
CA ASN A 24 12.46 -3.88 5.15
C ASN A 24 13.98 -3.96 5.33
N PRO A 25 14.76 -2.90 5.00
CA PRO A 25 16.20 -2.92 5.19
C PRO A 25 16.59 -2.94 6.68
N TYR A 26 15.66 -2.63 7.59
CA TYR A 26 15.84 -2.65 9.04
C TYR A 26 15.39 -3.96 9.70
N GLY A 27 15.01 -4.99 8.93
CA GLY A 27 14.56 -6.29 9.47
C GLY A 27 15.65 -7.11 10.16
N TRP A 28 16.88 -6.60 10.19
CA TRP A 28 18.07 -7.22 10.78
C TRP A 28 18.51 -6.56 12.09
N ASP A 29 17.78 -5.55 12.59
CA ASP A 29 18.11 -4.94 13.86
C ASP A 29 17.77 -5.93 15.00
N GLY A 30 18.79 -6.34 15.76
CA GLY A 30 18.74 -7.38 16.80
C GLY A 30 17.88 -7.05 18.02
N HIS A 31 17.06 -6.00 17.93
CA HIS A 31 16.00 -5.65 18.88
C HIS A 31 14.70 -6.44 18.65
N SER A 32 14.72 -7.40 17.72
CA SER A 32 13.57 -8.15 17.19
C SER A 32 12.71 -8.89 18.21
N THR A 33 13.19 -9.14 19.43
CA THR A 33 12.41 -9.82 20.48
C THR A 33 11.78 -8.89 21.53
N LEU A 34 12.23 -7.64 21.67
CA LEU A 34 11.84 -6.81 22.82
C LEU A 34 10.76 -5.76 22.54
N THR A 35 10.60 -5.29 21.31
CA THR A 35 9.62 -4.24 21.02
C THR A 35 9.08 -4.33 19.60
N CYS A 36 7.88 -4.91 19.44
CA CYS A 36 7.04 -4.66 18.27
C CYS A 36 6.48 -3.22 18.35
N GLY A 37 7.33 -2.24 18.05
CA GLY A 37 7.03 -0.81 18.15
C GLY A 37 7.84 -0.12 19.25
N GLY A 38 9.02 0.38 18.90
CA GLY A 38 9.71 1.38 19.71
C GLY A 38 9.11 2.76 19.44
N ALA A 39 8.13 3.19 20.23
CA ALA A 39 7.78 4.60 20.31
C ALA A 39 8.89 5.29 21.11
N PHE A 40 9.72 6.11 20.48
CA PHE A 40 10.67 6.94 21.22
C PHE A 40 9.87 8.00 21.98
N PHE A 41 10.05 8.06 23.31
CA PHE A 41 9.31 9.03 24.13
C PHE A 41 9.74 10.47 23.81
N PHE A 42 11.03 10.73 23.54
CA PHE A 42 11.51 12.05 23.12
C PHE A 42 12.85 12.00 22.35
N PRO A 43 12.95 12.61 21.15
CA PRO A 43 11.84 13.17 20.37
C PRO A 43 10.85 12.05 19.99
N PRO A 44 9.56 12.35 19.76
CA PRO A 44 8.60 11.37 19.26
C PRO A 44 9.05 10.93 17.87
N ALA A 45 9.87 9.90 17.85
CA ALA A 45 10.30 9.21 16.66
C ALA A 45 9.57 7.87 16.64
N TYR A 46 9.02 7.57 15.49
CA TYR A 46 8.45 6.28 15.20
C TYR A 46 9.56 5.49 14.51
N SER A 47 10.10 4.44 15.13
CA SER A 47 10.89 3.52 14.32
C SER A 47 9.92 2.91 13.32
N GLY A 48 10.22 3.06 12.02
CA GLY A 48 9.48 2.41 10.94
C GLY A 48 9.76 0.90 10.95
N GLU A 49 9.58 0.26 12.10
CA GLU A 49 9.94 -1.11 12.38
C GLU A 49 8.98 -2.03 11.63
N LEU A 50 9.45 -2.55 10.51
CA LEU A 50 8.74 -3.51 9.66
C LEU A 50 9.26 -4.93 9.96
N ASN A 51 9.49 -5.24 11.24
CA ASN A 51 10.02 -6.52 11.69
C ASN A 51 9.06 -7.67 11.28
N PRO A 52 9.53 -8.69 10.53
CA PRO A 52 8.70 -9.83 10.14
C PRO A 52 8.17 -10.67 11.33
N ASP A 53 8.82 -10.59 12.49
CA ASP A 53 8.40 -11.29 13.72
C ASP A 53 7.25 -10.60 14.47
N CYS A 54 6.72 -9.49 13.92
CA CYS A 54 5.55 -8.77 14.44
C CYS A 54 4.30 -9.06 13.58
N PRO A 55 3.57 -10.17 13.84
CA PRO A 55 2.55 -10.69 12.93
C PRO A 55 1.35 -9.74 12.74
N ALA A 56 0.98 -8.97 13.77
CA ALA A 56 -0.15 -8.03 13.67
C ALA A 56 0.12 -6.89 12.67
N ARG A 57 1.35 -6.36 12.64
CA ARG A 57 1.72 -5.26 11.74
C ARG A 57 1.94 -5.73 10.31
N LEU A 58 2.58 -6.88 10.16
CA LEU A 58 2.72 -7.55 8.87
C LEU A 58 1.33 -7.81 8.26
N TRP A 59 0.36 -8.19 9.09
CA TRP A 59 -1.03 -8.37 8.68
C TRP A 59 -1.69 -7.06 8.26
N GLU A 60 -1.53 -5.97 9.02
CA GLU A 60 -2.05 -4.65 8.67
C GLU A 60 -1.47 -4.12 7.36
N MET A 61 -0.18 -4.31 7.10
CA MET A 61 0.47 -3.87 5.86
C MET A 61 0.08 -4.70 4.65
N ARG A 62 -0.04 -6.03 4.83
CA ARG A 62 -0.61 -6.91 3.80
C ARG A 62 -2.06 -6.57 3.51
N PHE A 63 -2.84 -6.22 4.53
CA PHE A 63 -4.21 -5.78 4.33
C PHE A 63 -4.26 -4.42 3.61
N GLY A 64 -3.40 -3.48 4.00
CA GLY A 64 -3.26 -2.17 3.36
C GLY A 64 -2.85 -2.28 1.89
N SER A 65 -1.88 -3.16 1.57
CA SER A 65 -1.45 -3.39 0.19
C SER A 65 -2.57 -3.99 -0.65
N VAL A 66 -3.29 -4.99 -0.13
CA VAL A 66 -4.47 -5.56 -0.79
C VAL A 66 -5.55 -4.50 -1.01
N ALA A 67 -5.84 -3.65 -0.02
CA ALA A 67 -6.82 -2.58 -0.14
C ALA A 67 -6.46 -1.59 -1.27
N LEU A 68 -5.18 -1.19 -1.35
CA LEU A 68 -4.68 -0.31 -2.42
C LEU A 68 -4.80 -0.97 -3.80
N LEU A 69 -4.45 -2.25 -3.92
CA LEU A 69 -4.57 -3.00 -5.17
C LEU A 69 -6.03 -3.13 -5.61
N VAL A 70 -6.93 -3.48 -4.70
CA VAL A 70 -8.37 -3.63 -4.98
C VAL A 70 -8.98 -2.29 -5.38
N ALA A 71 -8.65 -1.20 -4.68
CA ALA A 71 -9.12 0.13 -5.03
C ALA A 71 -8.62 0.56 -6.41
N GLY A 72 -7.32 0.38 -6.70
CA GLY A 72 -6.73 0.70 -8.00
C GLY A 72 -7.35 -0.10 -9.14
N ALA A 73 -7.52 -1.41 -8.96
CA ALA A 73 -8.16 -2.28 -9.95
C ALA A 73 -9.63 -1.88 -10.22
N SER A 74 -10.37 -1.52 -9.16
CA SER A 74 -11.77 -1.08 -9.27
C SER A 74 -11.89 0.23 -10.07
N ILE A 75 -11.02 1.22 -9.79
CA ILE A 75 -11.00 2.48 -10.54
C ILE A 75 -10.58 2.24 -11.99
N ALA A 76 -9.60 1.37 -12.24
CA ALA A 76 -9.20 0.99 -13.60
C ALA A 76 -10.38 0.39 -14.39
N TRP A 77 -11.13 -0.52 -13.75
CA TRP A 77 -12.30 -1.15 -14.34
C TRP A 77 -13.40 -0.14 -14.69
N VAL A 78 -13.79 0.70 -13.73
CA VAL A 78 -14.82 1.75 -13.94
C VAL A 78 -14.39 2.73 -15.03
N THR A 79 -13.13 3.16 -15.02
CA THR A 79 -12.63 4.09 -16.03
C THR A 79 -12.64 3.45 -17.43
N ARG A 80 -12.32 2.16 -17.53
CA ARG A 80 -12.37 1.42 -18.80
C ARG A 80 -13.80 1.24 -19.32
N THR A 81 -14.75 0.92 -18.45
CA THR A 81 -16.17 0.75 -18.86
C THR A 81 -16.78 2.06 -19.31
N LEU A 82 -16.50 3.18 -18.63
CA LEU A 82 -16.94 4.51 -19.03
C LEU A 82 -16.32 4.95 -20.37
N SER A 83 -15.03 4.68 -20.59
CA SER A 83 -14.36 5.01 -21.86
C SER A 83 -15.01 4.27 -23.04
N ARG A 84 -15.26 2.96 -22.91
CA ARG A 84 -15.91 2.15 -23.94
C ARG A 84 -17.34 2.60 -24.26
N ARG A 85 -18.08 3.03 -23.24
CA ARG A 85 -19.44 3.57 -23.44
C ARG A 85 -19.43 4.92 -24.15
N GLY A 86 -18.42 5.75 -23.90
CA GLY A 86 -18.23 7.02 -24.61
C GLY A 86 -17.92 6.81 -26.09
N GLU A 87 -17.05 5.85 -26.42
CA GLU A 87 -16.69 5.51 -27.81
C GLU A 87 -17.84 4.89 -28.61
N ALA A 88 -18.76 4.17 -27.97
CA ALA A 88 -19.93 3.58 -28.62
C ALA A 88 -21.08 4.58 -28.88
N ALA A 89 -21.00 5.79 -28.31
CA ALA A 89 -22.03 6.83 -28.41
C ALA A 89 -21.66 7.99 -29.35
N SER A 90 -20.46 7.96 -29.92
CA SER A 90 -19.92 8.93 -30.89
C SER A 90 -19.89 8.35 -32.30
#